data_AF-A0A915UGQ9-F1
#
_entry.id   AF-A0A915UGQ9-F1
#
_cell.length_a   1.000
_cell.length_b   1.000
_cell.length_c   1.000
_cell.angle_alpha   90.00
_cell.angle_beta   90.00
_cell.angle_gamma   90.00
#
_symmetry.space_group_name_H-M   'P 1'
#
loop_
_entity.id
_entity.type
_entity.pdbx_description
1 polymer ?
#
loop_
_entity_poly.entity_id
_entity_poly.type
_entity_poly.pdbx_seq_one_letter_code
_entity_poly.pdbx_strand_id
1 'polypeptide(L)'
;MTRGSRPVLALLLAITLAGCAARARSIADIRDDPGQFDGRQVEITGRVTSAWSVPLVPYALYKIDDGSAEITVLSERRGSPSKGALVKVRGNVREVANFGAQSVGLHIEERDRDVVRR
;
A
#
# COMPACT_ATOMS: atom_id res chain seq x y z
N MET A 1 -5.59 55.76 1.59
CA MET A 1 -4.53 55.27 2.49
C MET A 1 -4.90 53.87 2.94
N THR A 2 -3.92 52.97 2.88
CA THR A 2 -4.01 51.52 3.05
C THR A 2 -4.22 51.06 4.50
N ARG A 3 -4.51 49.75 4.65
CA ARG A 3 -4.30 48.87 5.83
C ARG A 3 -5.42 48.91 6.87
N GLY A 4 -5.89 47.78 7.39
CA GLY A 4 -5.45 46.40 7.17
C GLY A 4 -6.02 45.54 8.29
N SER A 5 -6.80 44.53 7.94
CA SER A 5 -7.25 43.49 8.86
C SER A 5 -7.42 42.19 8.09
N ARG A 6 -6.31 41.60 7.62
CA ARG A 6 -6.31 40.25 7.02
C ARG A 6 -5.12 39.37 7.48
N PRO A 7 -4.60 39.43 8.72
CA PRO A 7 -3.52 38.49 9.09
C PRO A 7 -4.04 37.08 9.43
N VAL A 8 -5.33 36.92 9.77
CA VAL A 8 -5.88 35.62 10.24
C VAL A 8 -6.17 34.65 9.08
N LEU A 9 -6.56 35.17 7.91
CA LEU A 9 -6.90 34.31 6.76
C LEU A 9 -5.66 33.72 6.07
N ALA A 10 -4.49 34.35 6.22
CA ALA A 10 -3.25 33.89 5.61
C ALA A 10 -2.63 32.69 6.35
N LEU A 11 -2.90 32.53 7.65
CA LEU A 11 -2.31 31.45 8.45
C LEU A 11 -3.01 30.09 8.24
N LEU A 12 -4.31 30.10 7.91
CA LEU A 12 -5.09 28.89 7.64
C LEU A 12 -4.79 28.24 6.28
N LEU A 13 -4.19 28.99 5.34
CA LEU A 13 -3.88 28.46 4.00
C LEU A 13 -2.51 27.76 3.91
N ALA A 14 -1.67 27.87 4.93
CA ALA A 14 -0.31 27.31 4.92
C ALA A 14 -0.23 25.81 5.31
N ILE A 15 -1.33 25.20 5.78
CA ILE A 15 -1.34 23.80 6.27
C ILE A 15 -1.59 22.78 5.13
N THR A 16 -1.90 23.21 3.90
CA THR A 16 -2.34 22.30 2.83
C THR A 16 -1.21 21.64 2.01
N LEU A 17 0.07 21.92 2.28
CA LEU A 17 1.18 21.40 1.44
C LEU A 17 1.99 20.22 2.02
N ALA A 18 1.67 19.72 3.22
CA ALA A 18 2.42 18.61 3.85
C ALA A 18 1.97 17.20 3.36
N GLY A 19 1.66 17.06 2.08
CA GLY A 19 1.03 15.86 1.51
C GLY A 19 1.75 15.24 0.32
N CYS A 20 3.05 15.47 0.13
CA CYS A 20 3.84 14.65 -0.79
C CYS A 20 4.07 13.27 -0.15
N ALA A 21 3.02 12.44 -0.15
CA ALA A 21 3.15 11.01 0.06
C ALA A 21 4.29 10.53 -0.85
N ALA A 22 5.33 9.95 -0.26
CA ALA A 22 6.33 9.24 -1.02
C ALA A 22 5.62 8.08 -1.69
N ARG A 23 5.18 8.32 -2.93
CA ARG A 23 4.59 7.30 -3.77
C ARG A 23 5.75 6.42 -4.20
N ALA A 24 5.79 5.18 -3.72
CA ALA A 24 6.59 4.15 -4.34
C ALA A 24 6.25 4.13 -5.84
N ARG A 25 7.26 4.22 -6.72
CA ARG A 25 7.03 4.16 -8.17
C ARG A 25 6.96 2.72 -8.63
N SER A 26 7.66 1.84 -7.92
CA SER A 26 7.72 0.41 -8.19
C SER A 26 7.83 -0.40 -6.89
N ILE A 27 7.61 -1.70 -6.97
CA ILE A 27 7.84 -2.64 -5.87
C ILE A 27 9.34 -2.75 -5.58
N ALA A 28 10.21 -2.64 -6.59
CA ALA A 28 11.66 -2.64 -6.40
C ALA A 28 12.10 -1.50 -5.47
N ASP A 29 11.55 -0.29 -5.62
CA ASP A 29 11.86 0.85 -4.74
C ASP A 29 11.58 0.51 -3.26
N ILE A 30 10.47 -0.20 -3.00
CA ILE A 30 10.08 -0.62 -1.64
C ILE A 30 11.05 -1.66 -1.10
N ARG A 31 11.56 -2.57 -1.94
CA ARG A 31 12.49 -3.63 -1.53
C ARG A 31 13.91 -3.13 -1.32
N ASP A 32 14.32 -2.13 -2.09
CA ASP A 32 15.67 -1.57 -2.05
C ASP A 32 15.89 -0.68 -0.82
N ASP A 33 14.86 0.05 -0.37
CA ASP A 33 14.88 0.85 0.87
C ASP A 33 13.62 0.66 1.73
N PRO A 34 13.41 -0.54 2.33
CA PRO A 34 12.18 -0.86 3.05
C PRO A 34 11.92 0.06 4.25
N GLY A 35 12.99 0.49 4.94
CA GLY A 35 12.90 1.36 6.11
C GLY A 35 12.34 2.76 5.79
N GLN A 36 12.52 3.25 4.56
CA GLN A 36 11.88 4.49 4.12
C GLN A 36 10.36 4.33 3.95
N PHE A 37 9.90 3.13 3.62
CA PHE A 37 8.49 2.86 3.35
C PHE A 37 7.75 2.24 4.54
N ASP A 38 8.44 1.74 5.57
CA ASP A 38 7.79 1.13 6.73
C ASP A 38 6.74 2.07 7.37
N GLY A 39 5.55 1.51 7.60
CA GLY A 39 4.36 2.22 8.08
C GLY A 39 3.75 3.22 7.09
N ARG A 40 4.33 3.42 5.91
CA ARG A 40 3.78 4.32 4.88
C ARG A 40 2.76 3.64 4.00
N GLN A 41 1.73 4.41 3.65
CA GLN A 41 0.77 4.00 2.66
C GLN A 41 1.36 4.13 1.25
N VAL A 42 1.31 3.03 0.50
CA VAL A 42 1.70 2.95 -0.90
C VAL A 42 0.52 2.47 -1.75
N GLU A 43 0.62 2.72 -3.04
CA GLU A 43 -0.31 2.23 -4.04
C GLU A 43 0.50 1.54 -5.14
N ILE A 44 0.27 0.25 -5.35
CA ILE A 44 0.98 -0.57 -6.33
C ILE A 44 -0.01 -1.18 -7.31
N THR A 45 0.40 -1.37 -8.56
CA THR A 45 -0.39 -2.06 -9.58
C THR A 45 0.44 -3.17 -10.19
N GLY A 46 -0.09 -4.39 -10.23
CA GLY A 46 0.65 -5.54 -10.74
C GLY A 46 -0.21 -6.78 -10.88
N ARG A 47 0.40 -7.87 -11.36
CA ARG A 47 -0.26 -9.16 -11.57
C ARG A 47 -0.08 -10.07 -10.37
N VAL A 48 -1.15 -10.75 -10.00
CA VAL A 48 -1.09 -11.75 -8.93
C VAL A 48 -0.35 -13.00 -9.40
N THR A 49 0.77 -13.35 -8.77
CA THR A 49 1.61 -14.50 -9.18
C THR A 49 1.30 -15.75 -8.38
N SER A 50 0.90 -15.58 -7.12
CA SER A 50 0.48 -16.65 -6.22
C SER A 50 -0.51 -16.10 -5.20
N ALA A 51 -1.37 -16.97 -4.69
CA ALA A 51 -2.41 -16.60 -3.75
C ALA A 51 -2.69 -17.78 -2.82
N TRP A 52 -2.81 -17.48 -1.53
CA TRP A 52 -3.12 -18.41 -0.47
C TRP A 52 -4.17 -17.79 0.46
N SER A 53 -5.26 -18.50 0.66
CA SER A 53 -6.33 -18.07 1.57
C SER A 53 -6.92 -19.30 2.22
N VAL A 54 -7.19 -19.21 3.53
CA VAL A 54 -7.81 -20.29 4.28
C VAL A 54 -9.33 -20.09 4.28
N PRO A 55 -10.14 -21.12 3.92
CA PRO A 55 -11.58 -21.04 4.06
C PRO A 55 -11.99 -20.64 5.49
N LEU A 56 -13.01 -19.79 5.62
CA LEU A 56 -13.55 -19.30 6.90
C LEU A 56 -12.67 -18.31 7.69
N VAL A 57 -11.44 -18.05 7.26
CA VAL A 57 -10.55 -17.05 7.86
C VAL A 57 -10.66 -15.74 7.08
N PRO A 58 -10.79 -14.57 7.74
CA PRO A 58 -10.87 -13.28 7.06
C PRO A 58 -9.48 -12.77 6.62
N TYR A 59 -8.58 -13.66 6.24
CA TYR A 59 -7.23 -13.31 5.85
C TYR A 59 -6.80 -14.04 4.58
N ALA A 60 -6.05 -13.33 3.74
CA ALA A 60 -5.46 -13.85 2.53
C ALA A 60 -4.04 -13.30 2.37
N LEU A 61 -3.12 -14.17 1.95
CA LEU A 61 -1.77 -13.80 1.55
C LEU A 61 -1.65 -14.04 0.05
N TYR A 62 -1.23 -13.04 -0.69
CA TYR A 62 -1.01 -13.21 -2.12
C TYR A 62 0.15 -12.34 -2.55
N LYS A 63 0.75 -12.68 -3.69
CA LYS A 63 1.92 -11.98 -4.20
C LYS A 63 1.58 -11.23 -5.46
N ILE A 64 2.14 -10.03 -5.59
CA ILE A 64 1.97 -9.15 -6.73
C ILE A 64 3.34 -8.90 -7.35
N ASP A 65 3.40 -8.99 -8.68
CA ASP A 65 4.53 -8.59 -9.50
C ASP A 65 4.12 -7.42 -10.40
N ASP A 66 4.82 -6.29 -10.28
CA ASP A 66 4.61 -5.08 -11.09
C ASP A 66 5.56 -4.99 -12.31
N GLY A 67 6.38 -6.02 -12.51
CA GLY A 67 7.43 -6.09 -13.53
C GLY A 67 8.81 -5.64 -13.04
N SER A 68 8.89 -4.94 -11.90
CA SER A 68 10.16 -4.56 -11.26
C SER A 68 10.58 -5.58 -10.21
N ALA A 69 9.64 -6.05 -9.41
CA ALA A 69 9.85 -7.03 -8.35
C ALA A 69 8.51 -7.60 -7.85
N GLU A 70 8.60 -8.64 -7.02
CA GLU A 70 7.46 -9.25 -6.35
C GLU A 70 7.39 -8.82 -4.88
N ILE A 71 6.17 -8.58 -4.38
CA ILE A 71 5.90 -8.33 -2.95
C ILE A 71 4.71 -9.13 -2.45
N THR A 72 4.76 -9.51 -1.17
CA THR A 72 3.65 -10.16 -0.49
C THR A 72 2.65 -9.11 -0.02
N VAL A 73 1.37 -9.38 -0.22
CA VAL A 73 0.26 -8.59 0.30
C VAL A 73 -0.52 -9.44 1.28
N LEU A 74 -0.67 -8.91 2.49
CA LEU A 74 -1.55 -9.41 3.53
C LEU A 74 -2.87 -8.65 3.46
N SER A 75 -3.96 -9.36 3.20
CA SER A 75 -5.30 -8.80 3.14
C SER A 75 -6.15 -9.34 4.27
N GLU A 76 -6.81 -8.46 4.99
CA GLU A 76 -7.83 -8.78 6.02
C GLU A 76 -9.24 -8.95 5.40
N ARG A 77 -9.30 -9.20 4.09
CA ARG A 77 -10.53 -9.46 3.36
C ARG A 77 -10.67 -10.95 3.11
N ARG A 78 -11.92 -11.39 3.05
CA ARG A 78 -12.23 -12.77 2.67
C ARG A 78 -11.84 -13.02 1.21
N GLY A 79 -11.00 -14.04 1.02
CA GLY A 79 -10.57 -14.48 -0.30
C GLY A 79 -9.45 -13.64 -0.90
N SER A 80 -8.68 -14.28 -1.78
CA SER A 80 -7.61 -13.67 -2.56
C SER A 80 -8.07 -13.44 -4.01
N PRO A 81 -7.49 -12.46 -4.71
CA PRO A 81 -7.67 -12.39 -6.16
C PRO A 81 -7.11 -13.63 -6.84
N SER A 82 -7.69 -14.02 -7.97
CA SER A 82 -7.20 -15.15 -8.76
C SER A 82 -5.79 -14.89 -9.29
N LYS A 83 -4.95 -15.94 -9.31
CA LYS A 83 -3.66 -15.89 -9.99
C LYS A 83 -3.83 -15.40 -11.43
N GLY A 84 -2.97 -14.47 -11.85
CA GLY A 84 -3.00 -13.81 -13.16
C GLY A 84 -3.84 -12.54 -13.23
N ALA A 85 -4.68 -12.27 -12.22
CA ALA A 85 -5.47 -11.04 -12.16
C ALA A 85 -4.56 -9.81 -12.07
N LEU A 86 -4.90 -8.76 -12.82
CA LEU A 86 -4.30 -7.45 -12.68
C LEU A 86 -5.02 -6.71 -11.56
N VAL A 87 -4.29 -6.31 -10.54
CA VAL A 87 -4.85 -5.65 -9.35
C VAL A 87 -4.11 -4.36 -9.07
N LYS A 88 -4.86 -3.40 -8.54
CA LYS A 88 -4.35 -2.17 -7.95
C LYS A 88 -4.61 -2.24 -6.46
N VAL A 89 -3.56 -2.18 -5.66
CA VAL A 89 -3.60 -2.37 -4.21
C VAL A 89 -3.09 -1.13 -3.52
N ARG A 90 -3.82 -0.69 -2.51
CA ARG A 90 -3.44 0.38 -1.62
C ARG A 90 -3.28 -0.18 -0.22
N GLY A 91 -2.15 0.06 0.42
CA GLY A 91 -1.85 -0.54 1.72
C GLY A 91 -0.62 0.05 2.39
N ASN A 92 -0.35 -0.37 3.62
CA ASN A 92 0.82 0.09 4.37
C ASN A 92 1.96 -0.92 4.22
N VAL A 93 3.17 -0.45 3.95
CA VAL A 93 4.35 -1.32 3.95
C VAL A 93 4.74 -1.66 5.39
N ARG A 94 5.13 -2.91 5.63
CA ARG A 94 5.61 -3.44 6.90
C ARG A 94 6.78 -4.39 6.67
N GLU A 95 7.81 -4.31 7.48
CA GLU A 95 8.98 -5.20 7.36
C GLU A 95 8.79 -6.55 8.04
N VAL A 96 8.00 -6.61 9.11
CA VAL A 96 7.78 -7.84 9.88
C VAL A 96 6.35 -7.86 10.42
N ALA A 97 5.64 -8.96 10.17
CA ALA A 97 4.43 -9.32 10.91
C ALA A 97 4.45 -10.81 11.26
N ASN A 98 3.95 -11.13 12.44
CA ASN A 98 3.65 -12.51 12.81
C ASN A 98 2.15 -12.75 12.58
N PHE A 99 1.81 -13.53 11.56
CA PHE A 99 0.44 -13.83 11.20
C PHE A 99 0.12 -15.30 11.46
N GLY A 100 -0.53 -15.56 12.60
CA GLY A 100 -0.71 -16.93 13.09
C GLY A 100 0.65 -17.60 13.38
N ALA A 101 0.96 -18.67 12.66
CA ALA A 101 2.24 -19.38 12.76
C ALA A 101 3.26 -18.97 11.67
N GLN A 102 2.92 -18.01 10.81
CA GLN A 102 3.77 -17.59 9.70
C GLN A 102 4.36 -16.21 9.99
N SER A 103 5.68 -16.10 10.02
CA SER A 103 6.36 -14.80 9.97
C SER A 103 6.40 -14.32 8.51
N VAL A 104 5.78 -13.18 8.26
CA VAL A 104 5.82 -12.49 6.98
C VAL A 104 6.87 -11.38 7.08
N GLY A 105 7.88 -11.43 6.21
CA GLY A 105 8.87 -10.36 6.07
C GLY A 105 8.28 -9.12 5.42
N LEU A 106 9.04 -8.43 4.58
CA LEU A 106 8.54 -7.25 3.85
C LEU A 106 7.23 -7.54 3.10
N HIS A 107 6.16 -6.86 3.49
CA HIS A 107 4.82 -7.03 2.92
C HIS A 107 4.03 -5.73 2.94
N ILE A 108 2.89 -5.75 2.27
CA ILE A 108 1.90 -4.69 2.30
C ILE A 108 0.66 -5.19 3.06
N GLU A 109 0.28 -4.48 4.11
CA GLU A 109 -1.03 -4.61 4.75
C GLU A 109 -2.08 -3.89 3.90
N GLU A 110 -2.91 -4.65 3.21
CA GLU A 110 -3.93 -4.13 2.31
C GLU A 110 -4.98 -3.29 3.08
N ARG A 111 -5.23 -2.09 2.56
CA ARG A 111 -6.35 -1.23 2.96
C ARG A 111 -7.48 -1.27 1.95
N ASP A 112 -7.11 -1.24 0.67
CA ASP A 112 -8.07 -1.29 -0.42
C ASP A 112 -7.48 -2.02 -1.63
N ARG A 113 -8.36 -2.56 -2.47
CA ARG A 113 -7.98 -3.32 -3.65
C ARG A 113 -9.05 -3.24 -4.73
N ASP A 114 -8.59 -2.89 -5.92
CA ASP A 114 -9.36 -2.91 -7.15
C ASP A 114 -8.83 -3.98 -8.11
N VAL A 115 -9.73 -4.79 -8.65
CA VAL A 115 -9.40 -5.71 -9.76
C VAL A 115 -9.60 -4.94 -11.06
N VAL A 116 -8.50 -4.73 -11.80
CA VAL A 116 -8.54 -4.01 -13.07
C VAL A 116 -9.16 -4.93 -14.11
N ARG A 117 -10.45 -4.72 -14.38
CA ARG A 117 -11.15 -5.41 -15.48
C ARG A 117 -10.76 -4.75 -16.80
N ARG A 118 -10.41 -5.60 -17.77
CA ARG A 118 -10.13 -5.18 -19.15
C ARG A 118 -11.43 -5.10 -19.95
#